data_AF-A0A3B9A910-F1
#
_entry.id   AF-A0A3B9A910-F1
#
_cell.length_a   1.000
_cell.length_b   1.000
_cell.length_c   1.000
_cell.angle_alpha   90.00
_cell.angle_beta   90.00
_cell.angle_gamma   90.00
#
_symmetry.space_group_name_H-M   'P 1'
#
loop_
_entity.id
_entity.type
_entity.pdbx_description
1 polymer ?
#
loop_
_entity_poly.entity_id
_entity_poly.type
_entity_poly.pdbx_seq_one_letter_code
_entity_poly.pdbx_strand_id
1 'polypeptide(L)'
;NYGENNSLMVITRNYSGPVLITAGLISVLLGFIGPLADLVSTIPTAVSGGLSIYLFGVIGMQGIALMLAEKVNLFDPKQLAIGATILIIGIGGNIGYEGGFLPIPILKGLFPFGWPSIATGAVVGILLNLITNVWKPPVERLNVLDK
;
A
#
# COMPACT_ATOMS: atom_id res chain seq x y z
N ASN A 1 -3.14 10.58 1.53
CA ASN A 1 -2.86 10.70 0.09
C ASN A 1 -3.57 9.60 -0.65
N TYR A 2 -4.54 9.96 -1.49
CA TYR A 2 -5.13 9.04 -2.45
C TYR A 2 -4.40 9.21 -3.77
N GLY A 3 -4.04 8.11 -4.42
CA GLY A 3 -3.28 8.16 -5.66
C GLY A 3 -3.97 8.91 -6.78
N GLU A 4 -5.30 8.82 -6.82
CA GLU A 4 -6.15 9.56 -7.75
C GLU A 4 -5.99 11.08 -7.59
N ASN A 5 -5.89 11.57 -6.35
CA ASN A 5 -5.68 12.99 -6.09
C ASN A 5 -4.30 13.43 -6.57
N ASN A 6 -3.28 12.58 -6.38
CA ASN A 6 -1.93 12.88 -6.86
C ASN A 6 -1.87 12.93 -8.40
N SER A 7 -2.49 11.96 -9.07
CA SER A 7 -2.63 11.94 -10.53
C SER A 7 -3.39 13.16 -11.06
N LEU A 8 -4.48 13.56 -10.39
CA LEU A 8 -5.25 14.75 -10.76
C LEU A 8 -4.42 16.03 -10.64
N MET A 9 -3.64 16.18 -9.57
CA MET A 9 -2.76 17.34 -9.37
C MET A 9 -1.68 17.43 -10.45
N VAL A 10 -1.17 16.28 -10.93
CA VAL A 10 -0.21 16.24 -12.04
C VAL A 10 -0.85 16.70 -13.36
N ILE A 11 -2.08 16.25 -13.65
CA ILE A 11 -2.80 16.62 -14.88
C ILE A 11 -3.19 18.10 -14.86
N THR A 12 -3.79 18.55 -13.75
CA THR A 12 -4.28 19.93 -13.59
C THR A 12 -3.15 20.93 -13.30
N ARG A 13 -1.95 20.44 -12.96
CA ARG A 13 -0.80 21.23 -12.49
C ARG A 13 -1.13 22.12 -11.28
N ASN A 14 -2.13 21.74 -10.49
CA ASN A 14 -2.59 22.49 -9.33
C ASN A 14 -2.32 21.69 -8.05
N TYR A 15 -1.30 22.11 -7.29
CA TYR A 15 -0.89 21.50 -6.03
C TYR A 15 -1.30 22.34 -4.81
N SER A 16 -2.34 23.17 -4.95
CA SER A 16 -2.78 24.10 -3.91
C SER A 16 -3.40 23.37 -2.73
N GLY A 17 -2.74 23.46 -1.56
CA GLY A 17 -3.26 22.95 -0.29
C GLY A 17 -4.67 23.47 0.06
N PRO A 18 -4.96 24.78 -0.08
CA PRO A 18 -6.31 25.31 0.09
C PRO A 18 -7.37 24.65 -0.79
N VAL A 19 -7.05 24.27 -2.02
CA VAL A 19 -8.00 23.57 -2.92
C VAL A 19 -8.37 22.20 -2.34
N LEU A 20 -7.40 21.47 -1.77
CA LEU A 20 -7.66 20.19 -1.11
C LEU A 20 -8.53 20.35 0.13
N ILE A 21 -8.32 21.41 0.92
CA ILE A 21 -9.16 21.73 2.08
C ILE A 21 -10.59 22.03 1.63
N THR A 22 -10.76 22.89 0.62
CA THR A 22 -12.08 23.22 0.07
C THR A 22 -12.78 21.99 -0.49
N ALA A 23 -12.07 21.12 -1.20
CA ALA A 23 -12.61 19.85 -1.68
C ALA A 23 -13.10 18.97 -0.51
N GLY A 24 -12.30 18.87 0.57
CA GLY A 24 -12.70 18.17 1.78
C GLY A 24 -13.95 18.77 2.44
N LEU A 25 -14.05 20.10 2.52
CA LEU A 25 -15.24 20.77 3.04
C LEU A 25 -16.48 20.49 2.16
N ILE A 26 -16.33 20.53 0.83
CA ILE A 26 -17.41 20.17 -0.11
C ILE A 26 -17.85 18.72 0.14
N SER A 27 -16.91 17.78 0.26
CA SER A 27 -17.23 16.37 0.54
C SER A 27 -17.98 16.19 1.86
N VAL A 28 -17.58 16.90 2.92
CA VAL A 28 -18.28 16.88 4.21
C VAL A 28 -19.71 17.40 4.06
N LEU A 29 -19.90 18.54 3.38
CA LEU A 29 -21.24 19.11 3.16
C LEU A 29 -22.13 18.18 2.32
N LEU A 30 -21.60 17.58 1.25
CA LEU A 30 -22.31 16.60 0.43
C LEU A 30 -22.70 15.35 1.23
N GLY A 31 -21.90 14.96 2.23
CA GLY A 31 -22.19 13.84 3.12
C GLY A 31 -23.48 13.99 3.95
N PHE A 32 -23.99 15.21 4.12
CA PHE A 32 -25.26 15.46 4.80
C PHE A 32 -26.48 15.43 3.87
N ILE A 33 -26.29 15.23 2.56
CA ILE A 33 -27.37 15.20 1.58
C ILE A 33 -27.86 13.75 1.40
N GLY A 34 -28.93 13.39 2.11
CA GLY A 34 -29.54 12.05 2.05
C GLY A 34 -29.87 11.55 0.62
N PRO A 35 -30.53 12.35 -0.23
CA PRO A 35 -30.83 11.94 -1.60
C PRO A 35 -29.60 11.60 -2.45
N LEU A 36 -28.44 12.21 -2.16
CA LEU A 36 -27.19 11.88 -2.84
C LEU A 36 -26.69 10.49 -2.41
N ALA A 37 -26.80 10.15 -1.13
CA ALA A 37 -26.46 8.82 -0.64
C ALA A 37 -27.36 7.75 -1.27
N ASP A 38 -28.66 8.03 -1.38
CA ASP A 38 -29.61 7.13 -2.04
C ASP A 38 -29.23 6.93 -3.51
N LEU A 39 -28.91 8.01 -4.22
CA LEU A 39 -28.45 7.92 -5.61
C LEU A 39 -27.17 7.08 -5.73
N VAL A 40 -26.17 7.29 -4.87
CA VAL A 40 -24.94 6.48 -4.86
C VAL A 40 -25.23 5.01 -4.57
N SER A 41 -26.20 4.71 -3.71
CA SER A 41 -26.61 3.34 -3.40
C SER A 41 -27.26 2.62 -4.59
N THR A 42 -27.77 3.37 -5.59
CA THR A 42 -28.30 2.79 -6.83
C THR A 42 -27.21 2.32 -7.81
N ILE A 43 -25.94 2.66 -7.56
CA ILE A 43 -24.82 2.26 -8.44
C ILE A 43 -24.69 0.73 -8.43
N PRO A 44 -24.70 0.06 -9.60
CA PRO A 44 -24.56 -1.39 -9.68
C PRO A 44 -23.25 -1.88 -9.07
N THR A 45 -23.30 -3.02 -8.39
CA THR A 45 -22.12 -3.66 -7.78
C THR A 45 -21.00 -3.96 -8.77
N ALA A 46 -21.35 -4.24 -10.03
CA ALA A 46 -20.37 -4.42 -11.10
C ALA A 46 -19.51 -3.16 -11.34
N VAL A 47 -20.10 -1.96 -11.20
CA VAL A 47 -19.39 -0.68 -11.39
C VAL A 47 -18.50 -0.38 -10.19
N SER A 48 -19.03 -0.50 -8.97
CA SER A 48 -18.23 -0.26 -7.74
C SER A 48 -17.13 -1.30 -7.55
N GLY A 49 -17.37 -2.55 -7.97
CA GLY A 49 -16.35 -3.60 -8.03
C GLY A 49 -15.25 -3.29 -9.04
N GLY A 50 -15.61 -2.87 -10.26
CA GLY A 50 -14.64 -2.44 -11.27
C GLY A 50 -13.77 -1.27 -10.82
N LEU A 51 -14.39 -0.26 -10.18
CA LEU A 51 -13.67 0.85 -9.55
C LEU A 51 -12.70 0.33 -8.50
N SER A 52 -13.14 -0.54 -7.60
CA SER A 52 -12.30 -1.09 -6.53
C SER A 52 -11.06 -1.81 -7.08
N ILE A 53 -11.22 -2.64 -8.13
CA ILE A 53 -10.10 -3.33 -8.79
C ILE A 53 -9.08 -2.32 -9.32
N TYR A 54 -9.54 -1.28 -10.03
CA TYR A 54 -8.68 -0.25 -10.56
C TYR A 54 -7.96 0.52 -9.44
N LEU A 55 -8.67 0.99 -8.43
CA LEU A 55 -8.12 1.79 -7.34
C LEU A 55 -7.08 1.01 -6.52
N PHE A 56 -7.39 -0.21 -6.11
CA PHE A 56 -6.43 -1.04 -5.38
C PHE A 56 -5.22 -1.40 -6.26
N GLY A 57 -5.41 -1.65 -7.56
CA GLY A 57 -4.32 -1.86 -8.51
C GLY A 57 -3.40 -0.64 -8.63
N VAL A 58 -3.97 0.56 -8.73
CA VAL A 58 -3.22 1.83 -8.80
C VAL A 58 -2.46 2.11 -7.51
N ILE A 59 -3.00 1.75 -6.33
CA ILE A 59 -2.28 1.85 -5.05
C ILE A 59 -1.02 0.96 -5.07
N GLY A 60 -1.15 -0.30 -5.50
CA GLY A 60 0.00 -1.21 -5.63
C GLY A 60 1.06 -0.68 -6.59
N MET A 61 0.65 -0.20 -7.76
CA MET A 61 1.56 0.39 -8.76
C MET A 61 2.27 1.64 -8.26
N GLN A 62 1.63 2.48 -7.45
CA GLN A 62 2.30 3.64 -6.84
C GLN A 62 3.40 3.25 -5.86
N GLY A 63 3.23 2.14 -5.12
CA GLY A 63 4.31 1.58 -4.30
C GLY A 63 5.54 1.23 -5.14
N ILE A 64 5.33 0.61 -6.31
CA ILE A 64 6.40 0.31 -7.27
C ILE A 64 7.01 1.59 -7.85
N ALA A 65 6.17 2.55 -8.26
CA ALA A 65 6.63 3.82 -8.79
C ALA A 65 7.50 4.59 -7.78
N LEU A 66 7.14 4.56 -6.49
CA LEU A 66 7.94 5.15 -5.42
C LEU A 66 9.31 4.46 -5.29
N MET A 67 9.36 3.13 -5.35
CA MET A 67 10.64 2.39 -5.33
C MET A 67 11.54 2.78 -6.51
N LEU A 68 10.97 2.95 -7.71
CA LEU A 68 11.71 3.42 -8.88
C LEU A 68 12.18 4.87 -8.73
N ALA A 69 11.33 5.75 -8.22
CA ALA A 69 11.67 7.16 -7.98
C ALA A 69 12.81 7.31 -6.95
N GLU A 70 12.80 6.49 -5.91
CA GLU A 70 13.85 6.41 -4.88
C GLU A 70 15.06 5.54 -5.30
N LYS A 71 15.11 5.09 -6.56
CA LYS A 71 16.21 4.31 -7.15
C LYS A 71 16.54 3.02 -6.38
N VAL A 72 15.52 2.34 -5.84
CA VAL A 72 15.69 1.04 -5.19
C VAL A 72 16.09 -0.01 -6.24
N ASN A 73 17.26 -0.64 -6.05
CA ASN A 73 17.71 -1.71 -6.91
C ASN A 73 17.01 -3.03 -6.56
N LEU A 74 15.96 -3.40 -7.30
CA LEU A 74 15.24 -4.66 -7.11
C LEU A 74 16.02 -5.89 -7.60
N PHE A 75 17.18 -5.72 -8.26
CA PHE A 75 18.11 -6.80 -8.58
C PHE A 75 19.11 -7.08 -7.45
N ASP A 76 19.18 -6.22 -6.42
CA ASP A 76 19.93 -6.53 -5.20
C ASP A 76 19.21 -7.67 -4.45
N PRO A 77 19.88 -8.82 -4.22
CA PRO A 77 19.30 -9.95 -3.49
C PRO A 77 18.72 -9.55 -2.13
N LYS A 78 19.33 -8.55 -1.45
CA LYS A 78 18.81 -8.01 -0.19
C LYS A 78 17.42 -7.39 -0.37
N GLN A 79 17.27 -6.47 -1.32
CA GLN A 79 16.02 -5.75 -1.56
C GLN A 79 14.93 -6.72 -2.04
N LEU A 80 15.31 -7.67 -2.92
CA LEU A 80 14.42 -8.69 -3.42
C LEU A 80 13.89 -9.60 -2.30
N ALA A 81 14.77 -10.05 -1.38
CA ALA A 81 14.38 -10.89 -0.25
C ALA A 81 13.43 -10.16 0.73
N ILE A 82 13.70 -8.88 1.00
CA ILE A 82 12.83 -8.05 1.85
C ILE A 82 11.46 -7.89 1.18
N GLY A 83 11.43 -7.49 -0.09
CA GLY A 83 10.19 -7.30 -0.85
C GLY A 83 9.35 -8.58 -0.96
N ALA A 84 9.97 -9.71 -1.29
CA ALA A 84 9.32 -11.01 -1.37
C ALA A 84 8.68 -11.40 -0.02
N THR A 85 9.39 -11.17 1.08
CA THR A 85 8.88 -11.47 2.43
C THR A 85 7.67 -10.61 2.77
N ILE A 86 7.72 -9.30 2.48
CA ILE A 86 6.59 -8.38 2.71
C ILE A 86 5.37 -8.84 1.91
N LEU A 87 5.55 -9.20 0.64
CA LEU A 87 4.47 -9.65 -0.24
C LEU A 87 3.84 -10.96 0.23
N ILE A 88 4.65 -11.97 0.58
CA ILE A 88 4.15 -13.26 1.06
C ILE A 88 3.40 -13.11 2.38
N ILE A 89 3.92 -12.33 3.32
CA ILE A 89 3.23 -12.12 4.60
C ILE A 89 1.95 -11.30 4.41
N GLY A 90 2.00 -10.20 3.64
CA GLY A 90 0.85 -9.33 3.42
C GLY A 90 -0.27 -10.03 2.65
N ILE A 91 0.02 -10.50 1.43
CA ILE A 91 -0.96 -11.12 0.53
C ILE A 91 -1.28 -12.53 0.99
N GLY A 92 -0.26 -13.35 1.22
CA GLY A 92 -0.44 -14.73 1.66
C GLY A 92 -1.10 -14.81 3.04
N GLY A 93 -0.75 -13.90 3.95
CA GLY A 93 -1.43 -13.80 5.24
C GLY A 93 -2.89 -13.34 5.13
N ASN A 94 -3.20 -12.47 4.18
CA ASN A 94 -4.59 -12.04 3.93
C ASN A 94 -5.45 -13.17 3.37
N ILE A 95 -4.88 -14.02 2.52
CA ILE A 95 -5.59 -15.16 1.91
C ILE A 95 -5.65 -16.37 2.85
N GLY A 96 -4.58 -16.60 3.63
CA GLY A 96 -4.41 -17.81 4.43
C GLY A 96 -5.02 -17.77 5.83
N TYR A 97 -5.44 -16.61 6.33
CA TYR A 97 -6.02 -16.45 7.67
C TYR A 97 -7.36 -15.72 7.62
N GLU A 98 -8.26 -16.07 8.52
CA GLU A 98 -9.60 -15.47 8.61
C GLU A 98 -9.51 -13.95 8.82
N GLY A 99 -10.18 -13.19 7.95
CA GLY A 99 -10.15 -11.73 7.95
C GLY A 99 -8.77 -11.10 7.69
N GLY A 100 -7.77 -11.90 7.30
CA GLY A 100 -6.39 -11.45 7.12
C GLY A 100 -5.64 -11.14 8.42
N PHE A 101 -6.07 -11.72 9.54
CA PHE A 101 -5.43 -11.54 10.84
C PHE A 101 -4.55 -12.73 11.19
N LEU A 102 -3.25 -12.49 11.38
CA LEU A 102 -2.32 -13.52 11.80
C LEU A 102 -2.44 -13.77 13.33
N PRO A 103 -2.51 -15.03 13.76
CA PRO A 103 -2.55 -15.38 15.17
C PRO A 103 -1.13 -15.31 15.76
N ILE A 104 -0.67 -14.12 16.14
CA ILE A 104 0.64 -13.92 16.76
C ILE A 104 0.53 -14.16 18.28
N PRO A 105 1.07 -15.28 18.82
CA PRO A 105 0.81 -15.69 20.21
C PRO A 105 1.21 -14.64 21.25
N ILE A 106 2.33 -13.95 21.01
CA ILE A 106 2.89 -12.92 21.89
C ILE A 106 1.99 -11.67 21.94
N LEU A 107 1.20 -11.40 20.90
CA LEU A 107 0.37 -10.21 20.78
C LEU A 107 -1.11 -10.45 21.09
N LYS A 108 -1.52 -11.68 21.43
CA LYS A 108 -2.92 -12.02 21.72
C LYS A 108 -3.53 -11.23 22.88
N GLY A 109 -2.72 -10.77 23.83
CA GLY A 109 -3.19 -9.91 24.93
C GLY A 109 -3.59 -8.49 24.50
N LEU A 110 -3.02 -7.99 23.40
CA LEU A 110 -3.32 -6.67 22.83
C LEU A 110 -4.26 -6.75 21.62
N PHE A 111 -4.18 -7.84 20.86
CA PHE A 111 -4.97 -8.09 19.65
C PHE A 111 -5.67 -9.44 19.77
N PRO A 112 -6.82 -9.51 20.47
CA PRO A 112 -7.55 -10.75 20.70
C PRO A 112 -7.98 -11.45 19.39
N PHE A 113 -8.24 -10.66 18.35
CA PHE A 113 -8.68 -11.12 17.04
C PHE A 113 -7.53 -11.35 16.05
N GLY A 114 -6.28 -11.27 16.50
CA GLY A 114 -5.08 -11.40 15.67
C GLY A 114 -4.59 -10.06 15.11
N TRP A 115 -3.40 -10.09 14.50
CA TRP A 115 -2.70 -8.90 14.01
C TRP A 115 -2.79 -8.82 12.48
N PRO A 116 -3.12 -7.67 11.88
CA PRO A 116 -3.29 -7.54 10.42
C PRO A 116 -2.07 -8.00 9.61
N SER A 117 -2.27 -8.85 8.60
CA SER A 117 -1.19 -9.40 7.77
C SER A 117 -0.32 -8.33 7.11
N ILE A 118 -0.95 -7.27 6.59
CA ILE A 118 -0.26 -6.14 5.97
C ILE A 118 0.65 -5.42 6.98
N ALA A 119 0.21 -5.29 8.23
CA ALA A 119 1.00 -4.69 9.30
C ALA A 119 2.16 -5.61 9.71
N THR A 120 1.94 -6.93 9.79
CA THR A 120 3.03 -7.90 10.01
C THR A 120 4.08 -7.80 8.91
N GLY A 121 3.64 -7.75 7.64
CA GLY A 121 4.53 -7.64 6.49
C GLY A 121 5.42 -6.39 6.58
N ALA A 122 4.82 -5.24 6.90
CA ALA A 122 5.55 -3.99 7.08
C ALA A 122 6.58 -4.07 8.23
N VAL A 123 6.18 -4.57 9.40
CA VAL A 123 7.08 -4.72 10.56
C VAL A 123 8.24 -5.65 10.24
N VAL A 124 7.97 -6.82 9.66
CA VAL A 124 9.00 -7.78 9.26
C VAL A 124 9.93 -7.17 8.21
N GLY A 125 9.39 -6.45 7.23
CA GLY A 125 10.19 -5.73 6.23
C GLY A 125 11.16 -4.73 6.84
N ILE A 126 10.70 -3.92 7.79
CA ILE A 126 11.53 -2.97 8.54
C ILE A 126 12.63 -3.71 9.31
N LEU A 127 12.27 -4.77 10.04
CA LEU A 127 13.22 -5.56 10.82
C LEU A 127 14.28 -6.23 9.93
N LEU A 128 13.89 -6.83 8.82
CA LEU A 128 14.83 -7.43 7.87
C LEU A 128 15.76 -6.40 7.26
N ASN A 129 15.23 -5.22 6.90
CA ASN A 129 16.07 -4.14 6.38
C ASN A 129 17.09 -3.66 7.43
N LEU A 130 16.69 -3.55 8.70
CA LEU A 130 17.59 -3.19 9.80
C LEU A 130 18.67 -4.26 10.00
N ILE A 131 18.28 -5.53 10.10
CA ILE A 131 19.21 -6.66 10.30
C ILE A 131 20.24 -6.71 9.17
N THR A 132 19.78 -6.65 7.91
CA THR A 132 20.67 -6.71 6.73
C THR A 132 21.51 -5.43 6.53
N ASN A 133 21.18 -4.34 7.22
CA ASN A 133 22.02 -3.14 7.24
C ASN A 133 23.15 -3.26 8.28
N VAL A 134 22.88 -3.90 9.41
CA VAL A 134 23.88 -4.22 10.45
C VAL A 134 24.79 -5.36 9.98
N TRP A 135 24.21 -6.43 9.45
CA TRP A 135 24.93 -7.57 8.89
C TRP A 135 24.79 -7.57 7.38
N LYS A 136 25.77 -6.96 6.70
CA LYS A 136 25.78 -6.93 5.24
C LYS A 136 25.98 -8.35 4.69
N PRO A 137 25.12 -8.83 3.78
CA PRO A 137 25.37 -10.08 3.08
C PRO A 137 26.68 -9.98 2.27
N PRO A 138 27.40 -11.09 2.06
CA PRO A 138 28.63 -11.08 1.27
C PRO A 138 28.36 -10.50 -0.11
N VAL A 139 29.18 -9.53 -0.52
CA VAL A 139 29.01 -8.79 -1.77
C VAL A 139 29.20 -9.73 -2.95
N GLU A 140 28.13 -10.04 -3.67
CA GLU A 140 28.26 -10.68 -4.97
C GLU A 140 28.56 -9.59 -6.01
N ARG A 141 29.75 -9.68 -6.61
CA ARG A 141 30.24 -8.73 -7.62
C ARG A 141 29.39 -8.85 -8.88
N LEU A 142 28.37 -8.01 -9.03
CA LEU A 142 27.71 -7.79 -10.31
C LEU A 142 28.58 -6.87 -11.20
N ASN A 143 29.78 -7.34 -11.55
CA ASN A 143 30.60 -6.79 -12.65
C ASN A 143 30.12 -7.31 -14.02
N VAL A 144 28.81 -7.55 -14.19
CA VAL A 144 28.27 -8.19 -15.41
C VAL A 144 27.50 -7.21 -16.30
N LEU A 145 27.43 -5.93 -15.94
CA LEU A 145 26.77 -4.89 -16.76
C LEU A 145 27.72 -3.79 -17.30
N ASP A 146 29.04 -3.95 -17.13
CA ASP A 146 30.06 -3.11 -17.81
C ASP A 146 30.52 -3.73 -19.16
N LYS A 147 29.58 -4.28 -19.94
CA LYS A 147 29.81 -4.68 -21.35
C LYS A 147 28.64 -4.27 -22.23
#